data_AF-A0A9D4S239-F1
#
_entry.id   AF-A0A9D4S239-F1
#
_cell.length_a   1.000
_cell.length_b   1.000
_cell.length_c   1.000
_cell.angle_alpha   90.00
_cell.angle_beta   90.00
_cell.angle_gamma   90.00
#
_symmetry.space_group_name_H-M   'P 1'
#
loop_
_entity.id
_entity.type
_entity.pdbx_description
1 polymer ?
#
loop_
_entity_poly.entity_id
_entity_poly.type
_entity_poly.pdbx_seq_one_letter_code
_entity_poly.pdbx_strand_id
1 'polypeptide(L)'
;MSLKMWIFSVIVATSVATVLASPCSMQNRTSNLLNCITGIKTRFMDNDAFWFGSQYATRCPLKGASYDPKCTNLRPDTADSFGTRFFQSSAIDSLDRYLSVRFESIGRNYTGCGTTYTWDGKERVNIDVDPLSDDVETPWFVRNTPNITWSSNATDYYTLIVYDAGYMICHGLYVNVRGNDLSSGQVVKEYHGPKRSFILQNPYIFLLFKHSQPVNVTAELKNVILNPNWSQKWPIYDFAQNLNLGDPVAVNWVVVTGDEYGAAMSESFGLFFCPDFSTKALHRVPRPFFSNSTQLSVWLDVTMTTTSLNYPVCCNKFTFGAGARKLDPIGNRIYHTADVRSEAIVTYSIKKAGFLPSNFTGEMHSIVTMDPDVPSPTVGTQERPLLHGLFINIRDGNFSTGELVLNYSGPAPPDNKPHYYYFMLYRHVVPLNATAMPWYSSDPSNGRYLFDINRLVSDHNMTLVGATWLRATTDDYVTYRLVAREPGNEASLCAKYPGYSKPCPTSGSTKAFVINNVPMLVVGLCNIMFMAFFALH
;
A
#
# COMPACT_ATOMS: atom_id res chain seq x y z
N MET A 1 -49.92 -50.98 0.78
CA MET A 1 -48.50 -50.97 1.23
C MET A 1 -48.06 -49.53 1.41
N SER A 2 -47.20 -49.23 2.39
CA SER A 2 -46.71 -47.87 2.66
C SER A 2 -45.30 -47.70 2.11
N LEU A 3 -45.04 -46.61 1.40
CA LEU A 3 -43.71 -46.21 0.96
C LEU A 3 -43.33 -44.91 1.67
N LYS A 4 -42.37 -44.96 2.60
CA LYS A 4 -41.94 -43.79 3.37
C LYS A 4 -40.98 -42.93 2.55
N MET A 5 -41.39 -41.71 2.23
CA MET A 5 -40.52 -40.69 1.63
C MET A 5 -39.67 -40.03 2.72
N TRP A 6 -38.35 -40.23 2.67
CA TRP A 6 -37.41 -39.60 3.61
C TRP A 6 -36.88 -38.27 3.04
N ILE A 7 -37.32 -37.15 3.61
CA ILE A 7 -36.72 -35.84 3.36
C ILE A 7 -35.63 -35.60 4.41
N PHE A 8 -34.37 -35.67 4.00
CA PHE A 8 -33.25 -35.23 4.82
C PHE A 8 -33.12 -33.70 4.77
N SER A 9 -33.73 -33.02 5.74
CA SER A 9 -33.55 -31.58 5.94
C SER A 9 -32.17 -31.30 6.55
N VAL A 10 -31.17 -31.00 5.71
CA VAL A 10 -29.85 -30.56 6.17
C VAL A 10 -29.96 -29.14 6.73
N ILE A 11 -30.09 -29.03 8.05
CA ILE A 11 -30.02 -27.73 8.74
C ILE A 11 -28.56 -27.28 8.73
N VAL A 12 -28.21 -26.43 7.77
CA VAL A 12 -26.94 -25.71 7.77
C VAL A 12 -27.00 -24.64 8.85
N ALA A 13 -26.55 -25.00 10.06
CA ALA A 13 -26.41 -24.07 11.17
C ALA A 13 -25.28 -23.08 10.87
N THR A 14 -25.61 -21.97 10.21
CA THR A 14 -24.72 -20.82 10.03
C THR A 14 -24.50 -20.15 11.38
N SER A 15 -23.47 -20.61 12.10
CA SER A 15 -22.98 -19.95 13.30
C SER A 15 -22.38 -18.60 12.92
N VAL A 16 -23.21 -17.57 12.87
CA VAL A 16 -22.76 -16.18 12.83
C VAL A 16 -22.05 -15.92 14.16
N ALA A 17 -20.72 -16.02 14.15
CA ALA A 17 -19.91 -15.67 15.30
C ALA A 17 -20.11 -14.18 15.58
N THR A 18 -20.93 -13.86 16.58
CA THR A 18 -21.10 -12.49 17.06
C THR A 18 -19.78 -12.02 17.62
N VAL A 19 -19.05 -11.19 16.85
CA VAL A 19 -17.83 -10.53 17.31
C VAL A 19 -18.20 -9.70 18.53
N LEU A 20 -17.81 -10.19 19.70
CA LEU A 20 -18.10 -9.51 20.96
C LEU A 20 -17.35 -8.18 20.96
N ALA A 21 -18.08 -7.07 21.12
CA ALA A 21 -17.49 -5.75 21.18
C ALA A 21 -16.45 -5.69 22.31
N SER A 22 -15.26 -5.17 22.01
CA SER A 22 -14.13 -5.09 22.94
C SER A 22 -14.55 -4.52 24.31
N PRO A 23 -13.97 -4.99 25.44
CA PRO A 23 -14.18 -4.39 26.75
C PRO A 23 -13.89 -2.88 26.81
N CYS A 24 -12.97 -2.39 25.96
CA CYS A 24 -12.59 -0.97 25.87
C CYS A 24 -13.29 -0.18 24.75
N SER A 25 -14.21 -0.81 24.02
CA SER A 25 -15.05 -0.12 23.02
C SER A 25 -15.83 1.01 23.68
N MET A 26 -16.14 2.07 22.93
CA MET A 26 -16.70 3.31 23.48
C MET A 26 -17.96 3.10 24.34
N GLN A 27 -18.81 2.15 23.98
CA GLN A 27 -19.96 1.74 24.78
C GLN A 27 -19.55 1.02 26.08
N ASN A 28 -18.70 -0.01 25.97
CA ASN A 28 -18.33 -0.87 27.10
C ASN A 28 -17.46 -0.18 28.15
N ARG A 29 -16.51 0.68 27.75
CA ARG A 29 -15.72 1.47 28.71
C ARG A 29 -16.55 2.54 29.44
N THR A 30 -17.71 2.92 28.89
CA THR A 30 -18.65 3.87 29.52
C THR A 30 -19.57 3.17 30.52
N SER A 31 -19.98 1.92 30.25
CA SER A 31 -20.83 1.13 31.16
C SER A 31 -20.05 0.35 32.23
N ASN A 32 -18.83 -0.11 31.92
CA ASN A 32 -17.96 -0.85 32.83
C ASN A 32 -16.47 -0.57 32.56
N LEU A 33 -16.03 0.61 32.99
CA LEU A 33 -14.62 1.04 32.92
C LEU A 33 -13.66 0.01 33.56
N LEU A 34 -14.03 -0.61 34.68
CA LEU A 34 -13.19 -1.59 35.38
C LEU A 34 -12.86 -2.79 34.49
N ASN A 35 -13.82 -3.28 33.70
CA ASN A 35 -13.58 -4.38 32.74
C ASN A 35 -12.58 -3.97 31.64
N CYS A 36 -12.67 -2.73 31.13
CA CYS A 36 -11.68 -2.18 30.20
C CYS A 36 -10.27 -2.11 30.83
N ILE A 37 -10.14 -1.57 32.05
CA ILE A 37 -8.84 -1.47 32.73
C ILE A 37 -8.25 -2.85 33.03
N THR A 38 -9.05 -3.81 33.49
CA THR A 38 -8.60 -5.20 33.70
C THR A 38 -8.13 -5.84 32.40
N GLY A 39 -8.87 -5.67 31.29
CA GLY A 39 -8.44 -6.18 29.99
C GLY A 39 -7.14 -5.53 29.49
N ILE A 40 -6.97 -4.21 29.67
CA ILE A 40 -5.71 -3.49 29.38
C ILE A 40 -4.57 -4.08 30.21
N LYS A 41 -4.76 -4.27 31.52
CA LYS A 41 -3.79 -4.92 32.39
C LYS A 41 -3.38 -6.30 31.86
N THR A 42 -4.34 -7.15 31.48
CA THR A 42 -4.05 -8.48 30.90
C THR A 42 -3.24 -8.38 29.60
N ARG A 43 -3.69 -7.62 28.59
CA ARG A 43 -3.01 -7.53 27.28
C ARG A 43 -1.67 -6.78 27.34
N PHE A 44 -1.42 -5.99 28.40
CA PHE A 44 -0.14 -5.32 28.67
C PHE A 44 0.95 -6.27 29.21
N MET A 45 0.55 -7.37 29.89
CA MET A 45 1.47 -8.43 30.38
C MET A 45 1.53 -9.66 29.46
N ASP A 46 0.71 -9.68 28.41
CA ASP A 46 0.67 -10.78 27.45
C ASP A 46 1.95 -10.81 26.60
N ASN A 47 2.73 -11.88 26.77
CA ASN A 47 3.98 -12.11 26.03
C ASN A 47 3.74 -12.58 24.59
N ASP A 48 2.52 -12.89 24.17
CA ASP A 48 2.18 -13.31 22.80
C ASP A 48 1.53 -12.18 21.98
N ALA A 49 0.94 -11.18 22.65
CA ALA A 49 0.22 -10.05 22.03
C ALA A 49 1.00 -9.24 20.99
N PHE A 50 2.34 -9.24 21.03
CA PHE A 50 3.18 -8.40 20.17
C PHE A 50 4.38 -9.14 19.54
N TRP A 51 4.91 -8.59 18.43
CA TRP A 51 5.89 -9.28 17.58
C TRP A 51 7.26 -9.52 18.23
N PHE A 52 7.61 -8.77 19.27
CA PHE A 52 8.83 -8.93 20.07
C PHE A 52 8.64 -9.88 21.28
N GLY A 53 7.46 -10.49 21.39
CA GLY A 53 7.08 -11.49 22.38
C GLY A 53 7.59 -12.89 22.06
N SER A 54 6.94 -13.94 22.58
CA SER A 54 7.37 -15.35 22.42
C SER A 54 7.52 -15.76 20.95
N GLN A 55 6.65 -15.24 20.08
CA GLN A 55 6.68 -15.44 18.63
C GLN A 55 7.94 -14.87 17.93
N TYR A 56 8.72 -14.00 18.58
CA TYR A 56 9.86 -13.33 17.97
C TYR A 56 10.92 -14.31 17.43
N ALA A 57 11.31 -15.31 18.22
CA ALA A 57 12.39 -16.24 17.84
C ALA A 57 12.04 -17.10 16.63
N THR A 58 10.76 -17.48 16.47
CA THR A 58 10.28 -18.24 15.30
C THR A 58 10.15 -17.35 14.06
N ARG A 59 9.76 -16.08 14.24
CA ARG A 59 9.56 -15.09 13.18
C ARG A 59 10.87 -14.47 12.67
N CYS A 60 11.88 -14.37 13.53
CA CYS A 60 13.19 -13.80 13.26
C CYS A 60 14.30 -14.76 13.72
N PRO A 61 14.43 -15.95 13.11
CA PRO A 61 15.34 -17.01 13.57
C PRO A 61 16.83 -16.64 13.44
N LEU A 62 17.18 -15.72 12.54
CA LEU A 62 18.53 -15.15 12.41
C LEU A 62 18.77 -14.08 13.48
N LYS A 63 18.77 -14.51 14.76
CA LYS A 63 19.00 -13.64 15.93
C LYS A 63 20.23 -12.74 15.74
N GLY A 64 19.99 -11.43 15.64
CA GLY A 64 21.05 -10.40 15.58
C GLY A 64 21.91 -10.39 14.31
N ALA A 65 21.63 -11.21 13.30
CA ALA A 65 22.49 -11.38 12.13
C ALA A 65 21.95 -10.68 10.88
N SER A 66 22.82 -9.95 10.20
CA SER A 66 22.61 -9.33 8.86
C SER A 66 21.34 -8.47 8.69
N TYR A 67 21.31 -7.33 9.38
CA TYR A 67 20.82 -6.04 8.84
C TYR A 67 19.36 -5.89 8.36
N ASP A 68 18.47 -6.86 8.59
CA ASP A 68 17.04 -6.73 8.25
C ASP A 68 16.31 -5.76 9.22
N PRO A 69 15.82 -4.59 8.75
CA PRO A 69 15.07 -3.66 9.60
C PRO A 69 13.74 -4.25 10.10
N LYS A 70 13.21 -5.29 9.43
CA LYS A 70 11.98 -5.99 9.81
C LYS A 70 12.14 -6.84 11.08
N CYS A 71 13.36 -7.30 11.38
CA CYS A 71 13.70 -8.14 12.53
C CYS A 71 14.59 -7.45 13.58
N THR A 72 14.71 -6.12 13.54
CA THR A 72 15.55 -5.36 14.49
C THR A 72 14.88 -5.23 15.87
N ASN A 73 14.98 -6.27 16.71
CA ASN A 73 14.64 -6.22 18.15
C ASN A 73 15.87 -5.81 18.99
N LEU A 74 15.69 -5.03 20.05
CA LEU A 74 16.77 -4.66 20.99
C LEU A 74 17.00 -5.71 22.08
N ARG A 75 15.98 -6.52 22.39
CA ARG A 75 16.03 -7.60 23.38
C ARG A 75 15.64 -8.92 22.67
N PRO A 76 16.50 -9.44 21.76
CA PRO A 76 16.16 -10.56 20.89
C PRO A 76 16.12 -11.94 21.61
N ASP A 77 16.54 -11.97 22.87
CA ASP A 77 16.62 -13.19 23.70
C ASP A 77 15.58 -13.25 24.82
N THR A 78 14.73 -12.22 24.97
CA THR A 78 13.57 -12.23 25.88
C THR A 78 12.26 -12.22 25.11
N ALA A 79 11.31 -13.05 25.54
CA ALA A 79 9.92 -13.02 25.09
C ALA A 79 9.19 -11.93 25.90
N ASP A 80 9.08 -10.73 25.34
CA ASP A 80 8.61 -9.56 26.08
C ASP A 80 7.14 -9.18 25.81
N SER A 81 6.41 -8.92 26.89
CA SER A 81 5.20 -8.08 26.93
C SER A 81 5.57 -6.62 27.14
N PHE A 82 4.62 -5.67 27.03
CA PHE A 82 4.91 -4.26 27.37
C PHE A 82 5.42 -4.12 28.81
N GLY A 83 4.84 -4.87 29.75
CA GLY A 83 5.29 -4.90 31.14
C GLY A 83 6.78 -5.21 31.27
N THR A 84 7.23 -6.38 30.80
CA THR A 84 8.64 -6.80 30.94
C THR A 84 9.60 -5.98 30.07
N ARG A 85 9.11 -5.37 28.99
CA ARG A 85 9.93 -4.56 28.07
C ARG A 85 10.26 -3.17 28.63
N PHE A 86 9.36 -2.59 29.41
CA PHE A 86 9.42 -1.17 29.81
C PHE A 86 9.56 -0.94 31.31
N PHE A 87 9.11 -1.87 32.15
CA PHE A 87 9.02 -1.67 33.59
C PHE A 87 9.47 -2.90 34.38
N GLN A 88 9.58 -2.74 35.69
CA GLN A 88 9.52 -3.87 36.62
C GLN A 88 8.03 -4.26 36.78
N SER A 89 7.73 -5.54 36.98
CA SER A 89 6.37 -6.09 36.78
C SER A 89 5.28 -5.54 37.71
N SER A 90 5.63 -4.84 38.79
CA SER A 90 4.70 -4.17 39.71
C SER A 90 4.00 -2.93 39.11
N ALA A 91 4.57 -2.30 38.09
CA ALA A 91 4.09 -1.03 37.54
C ALA A 91 2.61 -1.07 37.09
N ILE A 92 2.15 -2.25 36.69
CA ILE A 92 0.78 -2.53 36.25
C ILE A 92 -0.30 -2.18 37.28
N ASP A 93 0.00 -2.30 38.59
CA ASP A 93 -1.02 -2.10 39.62
C ASP A 93 -1.50 -0.64 39.67
N SER A 94 -0.60 0.30 39.34
CA SER A 94 -0.87 1.74 39.31
C SER A 94 -1.83 2.20 38.19
N LEU A 95 -2.10 1.37 37.17
CA LEU A 95 -3.07 1.69 36.12
C LEU A 95 -4.50 1.70 36.70
N ASP A 96 -5.07 2.89 36.86
CA ASP A 96 -6.36 3.12 37.53
C ASP A 96 -7.41 3.82 36.65
N ARG A 97 -7.02 4.36 35.48
CA ARG A 97 -7.89 5.12 34.57
C ARG A 97 -7.61 4.85 33.10
N TYR A 98 -8.60 5.13 32.25
CA TYR A 98 -8.47 4.99 30.80
C TYR A 98 -7.88 6.26 30.18
N LEU A 99 -6.95 6.08 29.24
CA LEU A 99 -6.35 7.12 28.43
C LEU A 99 -7.02 7.11 27.05
N SER A 100 -7.94 8.06 26.79
CA SER A 100 -8.56 8.18 25.47
C SER A 100 -7.58 8.83 24.51
N VAL A 101 -7.33 8.16 23.38
CA VAL A 101 -6.51 8.66 22.27
C VAL A 101 -7.38 8.68 21.03
N ARG A 102 -7.45 9.83 20.34
CA ARG A 102 -8.28 10.03 19.15
C ARG A 102 -7.50 10.69 18.03
N PHE A 103 -7.30 9.99 16.92
CA PHE A 103 -6.68 10.56 15.73
C PHE A 103 -7.72 11.21 14.83
N GLU A 104 -7.40 12.40 14.31
CA GLU A 104 -8.13 13.03 13.21
C GLU A 104 -7.28 13.01 11.93
N SER A 105 -7.74 12.30 10.91
CA SER A 105 -7.10 12.22 9.61
C SER A 105 -7.74 13.23 8.64
N ILE A 106 -7.21 14.46 8.65
CA ILE A 106 -7.50 15.45 7.61
C ILE A 106 -7.01 14.88 6.27
N GLY A 107 -7.90 14.38 5.42
CA GLY A 107 -7.48 13.76 4.18
C GLY A 107 -6.92 14.77 3.17
N ARG A 108 -5.93 14.30 2.41
CA ARG A 108 -5.15 15.03 1.41
C ARG A 108 -4.69 14.01 0.36
N ASN A 109 -4.14 14.48 -0.74
CA ASN A 109 -3.51 13.60 -1.71
C ASN A 109 -2.07 13.29 -1.31
N TYR A 110 -1.60 12.08 -1.58
CA TYR A 110 -0.19 11.69 -1.44
C TYR A 110 0.22 10.70 -2.53
N THR A 111 1.51 10.62 -2.82
CA THR A 111 2.09 9.64 -3.75
C THR A 111 2.99 8.70 -2.98
N GLY A 112 2.75 7.40 -3.10
CA GLY A 112 3.50 6.33 -2.43
C GLY A 112 3.76 5.18 -3.38
N CYS A 113 5.01 4.73 -3.50
CA CYS A 113 5.41 3.66 -4.40
C CYS A 113 4.91 3.81 -5.86
N GLY A 114 4.90 5.04 -6.38
CA GLY A 114 4.42 5.39 -7.72
C GLY A 114 2.91 5.61 -7.84
N THR A 115 2.12 5.00 -6.95
CA THR A 115 0.66 5.19 -6.85
C THR A 115 0.34 6.56 -6.27
N THR A 116 -0.66 7.26 -6.81
CA THR A 116 -1.16 8.52 -6.22
C THR A 116 -2.55 8.30 -5.63
N TYR A 117 -2.66 8.51 -4.32
CA TYR A 117 -3.86 8.37 -3.54
C TYR A 117 -4.57 9.72 -3.47
N THR A 118 -5.86 9.73 -3.76
CA THR A 118 -6.75 10.90 -3.67
C THR A 118 -7.86 10.57 -2.69
N TRP A 119 -8.02 11.37 -1.64
CA TRP A 119 -9.07 11.18 -0.64
C TRP A 119 -10.32 11.97 -1.05
N ASP A 120 -11.48 11.33 -0.96
CA ASP A 120 -12.76 11.86 -1.48
C ASP A 120 -13.67 12.48 -0.40
N GLY A 121 -13.16 12.57 0.84
CA GLY A 121 -13.89 13.08 2.00
C GLY A 121 -14.63 12.04 2.84
N LYS A 122 -14.67 10.76 2.44
CA LYS A 122 -15.62 9.79 3.01
C LYS A 122 -15.04 8.71 3.94
N GLU A 123 -13.72 8.53 3.98
CA GLU A 123 -13.08 7.50 4.83
C GLU A 123 -12.55 8.05 6.17
N ARG A 124 -12.80 7.28 7.25
CA ARG A 124 -12.23 7.37 8.63
C ARG A 124 -11.57 8.71 8.99
N VAL A 125 -12.38 9.77 9.14
CA VAL A 125 -11.91 11.07 9.67
C VAL A 125 -11.44 10.92 11.12
N ASN A 126 -12.22 10.22 11.95
CA ASN A 126 -11.98 10.08 13.39
C ASN A 126 -11.74 8.61 13.78
N ILE A 127 -10.63 8.34 14.46
CA ILE A 127 -10.27 7.01 14.99
C ILE A 127 -10.14 7.10 16.50
N ASP A 128 -11.01 6.40 17.24
CA ASP A 128 -11.01 6.30 18.70
C ASP A 128 -10.29 5.00 19.10
N VAL A 129 -9.09 5.12 19.68
CA VAL A 129 -8.16 3.98 19.82
C VAL A 129 -8.61 3.04 20.95
N ASP A 130 -9.04 1.85 20.57
CA ASP A 130 -9.39 0.74 21.45
C ASP A 130 -8.21 -0.24 21.59
N PRO A 131 -7.46 -0.23 22.71
CA PRO A 131 -6.25 -1.04 22.88
C PRO A 131 -6.53 -2.56 22.96
N LEU A 132 -7.79 -2.97 23.11
CA LEU A 132 -8.19 -4.37 23.19
C LEU A 132 -8.84 -4.89 21.91
N SER A 133 -9.12 -4.01 20.95
CA SER A 133 -9.42 -4.39 19.58
C SER A 133 -8.20 -5.04 18.89
N ASP A 134 -8.47 -5.72 17.78
CA ASP A 134 -7.44 -6.13 16.82
C ASP A 134 -7.42 -5.21 15.58
N ASP A 135 -7.89 -3.96 15.72
CA ASP A 135 -7.78 -2.95 14.68
C ASP A 135 -6.31 -2.59 14.43
N VAL A 136 -5.94 -2.48 13.16
CA VAL A 136 -4.58 -2.20 12.71
C VAL A 136 -4.61 -1.00 11.78
N GLU A 137 -4.10 0.13 12.27
CA GLU A 137 -4.04 1.39 11.54
C GLU A 137 -2.79 1.47 10.66
N THR A 138 -2.68 2.53 9.85
CA THR A 138 -1.53 2.77 8.97
C THR A 138 -0.91 4.15 9.20
N PRO A 139 0.38 4.35 8.87
CA PRO A 139 1.07 5.64 8.98
C PRO A 139 0.29 6.83 8.48
N TRP A 140 -0.46 6.70 7.38
CA TRP A 140 -1.31 7.76 6.88
C TRP A 140 -2.38 8.17 7.90
N PHE A 141 -3.20 7.24 8.38
CA PHE A 141 -4.34 7.57 9.24
C PHE A 141 -3.93 8.14 10.60
N VAL A 142 -2.82 7.67 11.16
CA VAL A 142 -2.32 8.10 12.48
C VAL A 142 -1.11 9.05 12.44
N ARG A 143 -0.92 9.80 11.33
CA ARG A 143 0.23 10.72 11.18
C ARG A 143 0.19 11.98 12.04
N ASN A 144 -1.00 12.48 12.37
CA ASN A 144 -1.22 13.74 13.07
C ASN A 144 -1.21 13.54 14.58
N THR A 145 -0.89 14.58 15.35
CA THR A 145 -1.04 14.61 16.82
C THR A 145 -2.49 14.29 17.20
N PRO A 146 -2.76 13.18 17.93
CA PRO A 146 -4.11 12.86 18.36
C PRO A 146 -4.58 13.77 19.49
N ASN A 147 -5.88 13.91 19.63
CA ASN A 147 -6.50 14.43 20.85
C ASN A 147 -6.39 13.35 21.94
N ILE A 148 -5.81 13.69 23.10
CA ILE A 148 -5.54 12.76 24.19
C ILE A 148 -6.15 13.31 25.48
N THR A 149 -7.00 12.54 26.14
CA THR A 149 -7.69 12.96 27.37
C THR A 149 -7.81 11.83 28.39
N TRP A 150 -7.85 12.20 29.67
CA TRP A 150 -7.97 11.28 30.82
C TRP A 150 -8.74 11.95 31.98
N SER A 151 -9.10 11.16 32.99
CA SER A 151 -9.65 11.66 34.26
C SER A 151 -8.55 12.21 35.17
N SER A 152 -8.73 13.42 35.70
CA SER A 152 -7.69 14.16 36.42
C SER A 152 -8.27 15.23 37.37
N ASN A 153 -7.51 15.60 38.40
CA ASN A 153 -7.74 16.85 39.13
C ASN A 153 -6.93 17.97 38.44
N ALA A 154 -7.50 19.18 38.34
CA ALA A 154 -6.84 20.31 37.67
C ALA A 154 -5.48 20.73 38.30
N THR A 155 -5.26 20.39 39.58
CA THR A 155 -4.02 20.67 40.32
C THR A 155 -2.93 19.62 40.13
N ASP A 156 -3.27 18.40 39.69
CA ASP A 156 -2.27 17.36 39.40
C ASP A 156 -1.41 17.78 38.19
N TYR A 157 -0.12 17.41 38.18
CA TYR A 157 0.63 17.37 36.93
C TYR A 157 0.64 15.96 36.35
N TYR A 158 0.85 15.90 35.03
CA TYR A 158 1.11 14.69 34.28
C TYR A 158 2.30 14.86 33.33
N THR A 159 2.96 13.74 33.05
CA THR A 159 3.88 13.58 31.94
C THR A 159 3.34 12.50 31.00
N LEU A 160 3.20 12.83 29.73
CA LEU A 160 2.77 11.93 28.68
C LEU A 160 3.95 11.62 27.76
N ILE A 161 4.22 10.32 27.55
CA ILE A 161 5.19 9.83 26.57
C ILE A 161 4.45 9.07 25.49
N VAL A 162 4.76 9.35 24.22
CA VAL A 162 4.33 8.57 23.07
C VAL A 162 5.55 7.91 22.45
N TYR A 163 5.49 6.61 22.17
CA TYR A 163 6.69 5.80 22.05
C TYR A 163 6.51 4.59 21.11
N ASP A 164 7.50 4.36 20.22
CA ASP A 164 7.58 3.16 19.39
C ASP A 164 7.94 1.96 20.28
N ALA A 165 6.95 1.14 20.57
CA ALA A 165 7.07 0.05 21.53
C ALA A 165 7.88 -1.14 20.99
N GLY A 166 8.21 -1.19 19.69
CA GLY A 166 9.10 -2.18 19.09
C GLY A 166 10.56 -1.70 19.01
N TYR A 167 10.78 -0.52 18.46
CA TYR A 167 12.11 0.00 18.09
C TYR A 167 12.75 0.88 19.19
N MET A 168 12.00 1.19 20.25
CA MET A 168 12.43 2.01 21.40
C MET A 168 12.77 3.45 21.02
N ILE A 169 11.83 4.12 20.34
CA ILE A 169 11.96 5.50 19.85
C ILE A 169 10.89 6.37 20.51
N CYS A 170 11.28 7.45 21.19
CA CYS A 170 10.32 8.47 21.64
C CYS A 170 9.72 9.19 20.43
N HIS A 171 8.39 9.09 20.26
CA HIS A 171 7.61 9.74 19.20
C HIS A 171 7.02 11.09 19.63
N GLY A 172 6.81 11.31 20.93
CA GLY A 172 6.36 12.57 21.52
C GLY A 172 6.56 12.57 23.03
N LEU A 173 6.74 13.75 23.61
CA LEU A 173 7.00 13.94 25.05
C LEU A 173 6.46 15.30 25.51
N TYR A 174 5.52 15.24 26.44
CA TYR A 174 4.83 16.38 27.03
C TYR A 174 4.95 16.25 28.55
N VAL A 175 5.57 17.24 29.20
CA VAL A 175 5.77 17.22 30.67
C VAL A 175 4.97 18.34 31.33
N ASN A 176 4.73 18.22 32.64
CA ASN A 176 4.10 19.27 33.46
C ASN A 176 2.66 19.67 33.05
N VAL A 177 1.98 18.79 32.30
CA VAL A 177 0.60 18.95 31.86
C VAL A 177 -0.32 19.07 33.09
N ARG A 178 -1.11 20.13 33.19
CA ARG A 178 -2.07 20.32 34.30
C ARG A 178 -3.42 19.68 33.96
N GLY A 179 -3.97 18.90 34.90
CA GLY A 179 -5.23 18.22 34.69
C GLY A 179 -5.18 17.29 33.47
N ASN A 180 -5.97 17.58 32.44
CA ASN A 180 -6.03 16.85 31.18
C ASN A 180 -5.91 17.75 29.93
N ASP A 181 -5.51 19.01 30.08
CA ASP A 181 -5.25 19.93 28.97
C ASP A 181 -3.79 19.81 28.52
N LEU A 182 -3.54 19.03 27.46
CA LEU A 182 -2.21 18.82 26.90
C LEU A 182 -1.49 20.14 26.50
N SER A 183 -2.22 21.22 26.21
CA SER A 183 -1.64 22.52 25.84
C SER A 183 -1.08 23.30 27.02
N SER A 184 -1.47 22.96 28.26
CA SER A 184 -0.92 23.52 29.50
C SER A 184 0.49 23.01 29.84
N GLY A 185 0.93 21.92 29.19
CA GLY A 185 2.22 21.29 29.44
C GLY A 185 3.37 21.85 28.58
N GLN A 186 4.60 21.59 29.02
CA GLN A 186 5.79 21.85 28.22
C GLN A 186 5.95 20.73 27.17
N VAL A 187 5.81 21.10 25.90
CA VAL A 187 6.19 20.24 24.77
C VAL A 187 7.72 20.15 24.72
N VAL A 188 8.27 18.98 25.06
CA VAL A 188 9.72 18.72 24.95
C VAL A 188 10.05 18.19 23.57
N LYS A 189 9.20 17.28 23.06
CA LYS A 189 9.21 16.75 21.71
C LYS A 189 7.76 16.64 21.24
N GLU A 190 7.40 17.38 20.19
CA GLU A 190 6.07 17.26 19.58
C GLU A 190 5.87 15.86 19.00
N TYR A 191 4.64 15.35 19.03
CA TYR A 191 4.29 14.09 18.40
C TYR A 191 4.60 14.10 16.90
N HIS A 192 5.37 13.13 16.44
CA HIS A 192 5.43 12.77 15.03
C HIS A 192 4.80 11.41 14.78
N GLY A 193 4.05 11.29 13.68
CA GLY A 193 3.45 10.04 13.24
C GLY A 193 4.44 8.86 13.12
N PRO A 194 3.94 7.61 13.18
CA PRO A 194 4.73 6.43 12.87
C PRO A 194 5.16 6.46 11.40
N LYS A 195 6.41 6.05 11.12
CA LYS A 195 6.97 5.99 9.75
C LYS A 195 7.13 4.54 9.29
N ARG A 196 6.13 3.70 9.58
CA ARG A 196 6.21 2.25 9.34
C ARG A 196 6.19 1.96 7.84
N SER A 197 7.35 1.60 7.27
CA SER A 197 7.49 1.47 5.81
C SER A 197 7.27 0.06 5.26
N PHE A 198 6.82 -0.90 6.05
CA PHE A 198 6.61 -2.29 5.61
C PHE A 198 5.49 -2.98 6.39
N ILE A 199 4.94 -4.04 5.78
CA ILE A 199 3.67 -4.69 6.16
C ILE A 199 3.69 -5.49 7.48
N LEU A 200 4.78 -5.42 8.26
CA LEU A 200 4.84 -6.00 9.59
C LEU A 200 4.30 -5.01 10.62
N GLN A 201 3.23 -5.39 11.32
CA GLN A 201 2.66 -4.62 12.42
C GLN A 201 3.70 -4.23 13.49
N ASN A 202 3.52 -3.05 14.09
CA ASN A 202 4.31 -2.53 15.20
C ASN A 202 3.44 -1.70 16.14
N PRO A 203 3.45 -1.93 17.47
CA PRO A 203 2.72 -1.11 18.42
C PRO A 203 3.39 0.24 18.69
N TYR A 204 2.57 1.27 18.86
CA TYR A 204 2.96 2.58 19.38
C TYR A 204 2.14 2.86 20.65
N ILE A 205 2.83 3.04 21.77
CA ILE A 205 2.23 3.14 23.11
C ILE A 205 2.22 4.58 23.61
N PHE A 206 1.15 4.91 24.32
CA PHE A 206 0.93 6.15 25.05
C PHE A 206 0.98 5.82 26.54
N LEU A 207 1.89 6.46 27.27
CA LEU A 207 2.16 6.21 28.69
C LEU A 207 1.94 7.51 29.47
N LEU A 208 1.00 7.51 30.41
CA LEU A 208 0.66 8.66 31.24
C LEU A 208 1.15 8.45 32.67
N PHE A 209 2.01 9.34 33.13
CA PHE A 209 2.57 9.36 34.49
C PHE A 209 1.98 10.52 35.28
N LYS A 210 1.56 10.29 36.54
CA LYS A 210 1.14 11.35 37.47
C LYS A 210 2.28 11.71 38.40
N HIS A 211 2.47 13.00 38.68
CA HIS A 211 3.46 13.46 39.66
C HIS A 211 2.95 14.66 40.49
N SER A 212 3.39 14.74 41.74
CA SER A 212 2.90 15.71 42.74
C SER A 212 3.63 17.06 42.69
N GLN A 213 4.91 17.06 42.36
CA GLN A 213 5.73 18.26 42.14
C GLN A 213 6.12 18.38 40.69
N PRO A 214 6.21 19.60 40.15
CA PRO A 214 6.58 19.63 38.11
C PRO A 214 8.01 19.10 37.91
N VAL A 215 8.22 18.29 36.88
CA VAL A 215 9.53 17.71 36.55
C VAL A 215 10.37 18.72 35.78
N ASN A 216 11.69 18.68 36.02
CA ASN A 216 12.64 19.50 35.28
C ASN A 216 13.27 18.69 34.14
N VAL A 217 13.35 19.27 32.94
CA VAL A 217 13.96 18.65 31.77
C VAL A 217 15.26 19.40 31.46
N THR A 218 16.39 18.80 31.82
CA THR A 218 17.69 19.46 31.67
C THR A 218 18.07 19.65 30.20
N ALA A 219 19.03 20.55 29.92
CA ALA A 219 19.51 20.79 28.56
C ALA A 219 20.16 19.54 27.96
N GLU A 220 20.86 18.77 28.79
CA GLU A 220 21.51 17.50 28.43
C GLU A 220 20.43 16.50 28.02
N LEU A 221 19.46 16.23 28.89
CA LEU A 221 18.36 15.29 28.61
C LEU A 221 17.60 15.71 27.34
N LYS A 222 17.31 17.00 27.16
CA LYS A 222 16.67 17.53 25.95
C LYS A 222 17.51 17.32 24.68
N ASN A 223 18.82 17.59 24.74
CA ASN A 223 19.74 17.38 23.62
C ASN A 223 19.81 15.90 23.21
N VAL A 224 19.74 14.98 24.17
CA VAL A 224 19.66 13.56 23.87
C VAL A 224 18.29 13.24 23.24
N ILE A 225 17.15 13.62 23.86
CA ILE A 225 15.76 13.34 23.35
C ILE A 225 15.56 13.79 21.90
N LEU A 226 16.10 14.96 21.55
CA LEU A 226 15.95 15.60 20.26
C LEU A 226 17.03 15.22 19.24
N ASN A 227 17.94 14.30 19.59
CA ASN A 227 18.96 13.80 18.68
C ASN A 227 18.28 13.17 17.44
N PRO A 228 18.55 13.66 16.20
CA PRO A 228 17.96 13.11 14.99
C PRO A 228 18.50 11.73 14.62
N ASN A 229 19.53 11.22 15.29
CA ASN A 229 20.09 9.91 15.00
C ASN A 229 19.15 8.76 15.42
N TRP A 230 18.53 8.11 14.43
CA TRP A 230 17.61 6.97 14.60
C TRP A 230 18.27 5.72 15.22
N SER A 231 19.60 5.67 15.31
CA SER A 231 20.30 4.60 16.04
C SER A 231 20.26 4.78 17.57
N GLN A 232 19.89 5.97 18.08
CA GLN A 232 19.75 6.20 19.51
C GLN A 232 18.40 5.69 20.00
N LYS A 233 18.44 4.52 20.62
CA LYS A 233 17.30 3.79 21.18
C LYS A 233 17.24 3.99 22.70
N TRP A 234 16.03 3.99 23.24
CA TRP A 234 15.74 4.55 24.56
C TRP A 234 15.04 3.57 25.49
N PRO A 235 15.73 2.93 26.44
CA PRO A 235 15.05 2.22 27.51
C PRO A 235 14.16 3.19 28.30
N ILE A 236 12.84 3.03 28.19
CA ILE A 236 11.89 3.99 28.77
C ILE A 236 11.89 3.98 30.31
N TYR A 237 12.40 2.90 30.91
CA TYR A 237 12.76 2.84 32.32
C TYR A 237 13.80 3.92 32.69
N ASP A 238 14.93 3.96 31.99
CA ASP A 238 15.99 4.96 32.21
C ASP A 238 15.43 6.37 32.01
N PHE A 239 14.56 6.55 31.02
CA PHE A 239 13.90 7.83 30.77
C PHE A 239 13.00 8.26 31.94
N ALA A 240 12.17 7.36 32.47
CA ALA A 240 11.31 7.63 33.62
C ALA A 240 12.13 7.95 34.88
N GLN A 241 13.21 7.21 35.12
CA GLN A 241 14.15 7.47 36.23
C GLN A 241 14.83 8.84 36.10
N ASN A 242 15.30 9.23 34.91
CA ASN A 242 15.92 10.53 34.68
C ASN A 242 14.96 11.73 34.86
N LEU A 243 13.64 11.53 34.74
CA LEU A 243 12.62 12.52 35.07
C LEU A 243 12.04 12.37 36.50
N ASN A 244 12.53 11.41 37.29
CA ASN A 244 11.97 11.06 38.61
C ASN A 244 10.45 10.80 38.56
N LEU A 245 10.00 10.09 37.52
CA LEU A 245 8.63 9.60 37.40
C LEU A 245 8.46 8.29 38.18
N GLY A 246 7.25 8.09 38.74
CA GLY A 246 6.83 6.78 39.26
C GLY A 246 6.31 5.88 38.14
N ASP A 247 5.44 4.94 38.49
CA ASP A 247 4.76 4.07 37.54
C ASP A 247 3.67 4.80 36.72
N PRO A 248 3.32 4.33 35.51
CA PRO A 248 2.30 4.96 34.67
C PRO A 248 0.88 4.68 35.19
N VAL A 249 0.09 5.73 35.40
CA VAL A 249 -1.30 5.63 35.88
C VAL A 249 -2.33 5.34 34.78
N ALA A 250 -1.95 5.49 33.51
CA ALA A 250 -2.77 5.06 32.39
C ALA A 250 -1.92 4.69 31.17
N VAL A 251 -2.41 3.77 30.35
CA VAL A 251 -1.84 3.43 29.04
C VAL A 251 -2.92 3.25 27.97
N ASN A 252 -2.53 3.48 26.72
CA ASN A 252 -3.27 3.06 25.52
C ASN A 252 -2.23 2.81 24.40
N TRP A 253 -2.56 2.06 23.35
CA TRP A 253 -1.66 1.78 22.23
C TRP A 253 -2.43 1.62 20.93
N VAL A 254 -1.78 1.97 19.82
CA VAL A 254 -2.26 1.68 18.47
C VAL A 254 -1.30 0.72 17.78
N VAL A 255 -1.83 -0.34 17.17
CA VAL A 255 -1.04 -1.27 16.34
C VAL A 255 -1.03 -0.73 14.92
N VAL A 256 0.16 -0.54 14.35
CA VAL A 256 0.34 0.11 13.05
C VAL A 256 1.07 -0.80 12.08
N THR A 257 0.49 -1.07 10.92
CA THR A 257 1.17 -1.74 9.79
C THR A 257 1.55 -0.74 8.72
N GLY A 258 2.60 -1.02 7.94
CA GLY A 258 3.06 -0.08 6.92
C GLY A 258 2.10 0.07 5.76
N ASP A 259 2.06 1.30 5.23
CA ASP A 259 1.41 1.71 4.00
C ASP A 259 2.41 2.38 3.05
N GLU A 260 1.93 2.70 1.84
CA GLU A 260 2.71 3.31 0.78
C GLU A 260 3.13 4.76 1.10
N TYR A 261 2.44 5.44 2.04
CA TYR A 261 2.88 6.72 2.62
C TYR A 261 4.11 6.53 3.51
N GLY A 262 4.06 5.57 4.44
CA GLY A 262 5.20 5.18 5.28
C GLY A 262 6.40 4.74 4.44
N ALA A 263 6.18 4.03 3.34
CA ALA A 263 7.22 3.66 2.38
C ALA A 263 7.88 4.89 1.72
N ALA A 264 7.10 5.86 1.25
CA ALA A 264 7.62 7.11 0.69
C ALA A 264 8.38 7.95 1.73
N MET A 265 7.90 8.01 2.96
CA MET A 265 8.57 8.70 4.07
C MET A 265 9.91 8.07 4.44
N SER A 266 10.08 6.75 4.31
CA SER A 266 11.37 6.08 4.55
C SER A 266 12.37 6.27 3.42
N GLU A 267 11.93 6.46 2.17
CA GLU A 267 12.85 6.66 1.03
C GLU A 267 13.68 7.94 1.19
N SER A 268 13.12 9.00 1.81
CA SER A 268 13.88 10.22 2.15
C SER A 268 14.98 10.03 3.19
N PHE A 269 14.99 8.90 3.90
CA PHE A 269 16.04 8.52 4.86
C PHE A 269 16.89 7.35 4.36
N GLY A 270 16.85 7.06 3.04
CA GLY A 270 17.67 6.02 2.40
C GLY A 270 17.13 4.60 2.53
N LEU A 271 15.85 4.41 2.89
CA LEU A 271 15.22 3.11 3.12
C LEU A 271 14.03 2.87 2.17
N PHE A 272 14.14 1.88 1.30
CA PHE A 272 13.16 1.58 0.25
C PHE A 272 12.45 0.25 0.50
N PHE A 273 11.11 0.26 0.49
CA PHE A 273 10.30 -0.91 0.85
C PHE A 273 9.09 -1.18 -0.07
N CYS A 274 8.97 -0.46 -1.18
CA CYS A 274 7.91 -0.68 -2.17
C CYS A 274 7.77 -2.13 -2.69
N PRO A 275 8.82 -2.99 -2.73
CA PRO A 275 8.67 -4.41 -3.06
C PRO A 275 7.66 -5.18 -2.18
N ASP A 276 7.50 -4.80 -0.91
CA ASP A 276 6.49 -5.41 -0.02
C ASP A 276 5.06 -5.08 -0.47
N PHE A 277 4.85 -3.88 -1.01
CA PHE A 277 3.53 -3.42 -1.47
C PHE A 277 3.18 -3.99 -2.84
N SER A 278 4.14 -4.08 -3.77
CA SER A 278 3.95 -4.87 -4.98
C SER A 278 3.73 -6.36 -4.68
N THR A 279 4.35 -6.92 -3.64
CA THR A 279 4.07 -8.30 -3.19
C THR A 279 2.64 -8.42 -2.66
N LYS A 280 2.22 -7.52 -1.78
CA LYS A 280 0.84 -7.45 -1.25
C LYS A 280 -0.19 -7.24 -2.36
N ALA A 281 0.15 -6.53 -3.44
CA ALA A 281 -0.72 -6.34 -4.60
C ALA A 281 -0.77 -7.57 -5.51
N LEU A 282 0.36 -8.24 -5.74
CA LEU A 282 0.47 -9.46 -6.57
C LEU A 282 -0.43 -10.57 -6.02
N HIS A 283 -0.40 -10.79 -4.70
CA HIS A 283 -1.23 -11.80 -4.02
C HIS A 283 -2.74 -11.46 -3.97
N ARG A 284 -3.18 -10.27 -4.37
CA ARG A 284 -4.63 -9.97 -4.56
C ARG A 284 -5.20 -10.66 -5.80
N VAL A 285 -4.33 -11.04 -6.75
CA VAL A 285 -4.71 -11.65 -8.03
C VAL A 285 -3.80 -12.87 -8.24
N PRO A 286 -3.97 -13.95 -7.45
CA PRO A 286 -3.10 -15.12 -7.51
C PRO A 286 -3.16 -15.81 -8.87
N ARG A 287 -2.00 -16.27 -9.38
CA ARG A 287 -1.86 -16.92 -10.69
C ARG A 287 -1.04 -18.21 -10.60
N PRO A 288 -1.22 -19.19 -11.51
CA PRO A 288 -0.50 -20.48 -11.48
C PRO A 288 1.03 -20.41 -11.67
N PHE A 289 1.60 -19.27 -12.05
CA PHE A 289 3.03 -19.07 -12.34
C PHE A 289 3.81 -18.35 -11.22
N PHE A 290 3.21 -18.17 -10.04
CA PHE A 290 3.92 -17.78 -8.82
C PHE A 290 3.28 -18.44 -7.60
N SER A 291 4.06 -18.75 -6.57
CA SER A 291 3.54 -19.37 -5.34
C SER A 291 2.95 -18.34 -4.39
N ASN A 292 2.04 -18.77 -3.51
CA ASN A 292 1.56 -17.95 -2.38
C ASN A 292 2.68 -17.55 -1.39
N SER A 293 3.85 -18.19 -1.46
CA SER A 293 5.06 -17.85 -0.70
C SER A 293 5.99 -16.85 -1.41
N THR A 294 5.62 -16.37 -2.60
CA THR A 294 6.41 -15.39 -3.37
C THR A 294 6.56 -14.09 -2.57
N GLN A 295 7.79 -13.63 -2.40
CA GLN A 295 8.12 -12.33 -1.81
C GLN A 295 9.04 -11.59 -2.77
N LEU A 296 8.59 -10.45 -3.30
CA LEU A 296 9.40 -9.60 -4.16
C LEU A 296 10.41 -8.85 -3.30
N SER A 297 11.66 -8.80 -3.77
CA SER A 297 12.79 -8.11 -3.15
C SER A 297 13.32 -6.95 -4.01
N VAL A 298 12.85 -6.86 -5.26
CA VAL A 298 13.20 -5.84 -6.24
C VAL A 298 11.92 -5.19 -6.77
N TRP A 299 11.90 -3.86 -6.75
CA TRP A 299 10.86 -3.08 -7.43
C TRP A 299 11.23 -2.98 -8.89
N LEU A 300 10.35 -3.45 -9.78
CA LEU A 300 10.48 -3.27 -11.21
C LEU A 300 9.69 -2.04 -11.65
N ASP A 301 10.42 -0.98 -12.02
CA ASP A 301 9.85 0.20 -12.64
C ASP A 301 9.80 0.01 -14.16
N VAL A 302 8.64 0.24 -14.77
CA VAL A 302 8.44 0.21 -16.23
C VAL A 302 7.77 1.52 -16.62
N THR A 303 8.28 2.18 -17.66
CA THR A 303 7.67 3.37 -18.25
C THR A 303 7.51 3.19 -19.75
N MET A 304 6.27 3.29 -20.22
CA MET A 304 5.90 3.30 -21.63
C MET A 304 5.94 4.72 -22.16
N THR A 305 6.80 5.01 -23.12
CA THR A 305 6.87 6.34 -23.75
C THR A 305 6.36 6.27 -25.18
N THR A 306 5.34 7.08 -25.51
CA THR A 306 4.72 7.09 -26.84
C THR A 306 4.72 8.48 -27.46
N THR A 307 4.79 8.51 -28.80
CA THR A 307 4.53 9.70 -29.63
C THR A 307 3.03 9.99 -29.72
N SER A 308 2.67 11.18 -30.20
CA SER A 308 1.28 11.51 -30.53
C SER A 308 0.77 10.63 -31.67
N LEU A 309 -0.46 10.14 -31.56
CA LEU A 309 -1.10 9.29 -32.57
C LEU A 309 -2.46 9.88 -32.96
N ASN A 310 -2.67 10.06 -34.27
CA ASN A 310 -3.99 10.32 -34.85
C ASN A 310 -4.40 9.08 -35.64
N TYR A 311 -5.59 8.54 -35.39
CA TYR A 311 -6.11 7.39 -36.14
C TYR A 311 -7.61 7.53 -36.48
N PRO A 312 -8.01 7.30 -37.74
CA PRO A 312 -9.41 7.15 -38.12
C PRO A 312 -9.85 5.69 -37.96
N VAL A 313 -11.01 5.47 -37.33
CA VAL A 313 -11.66 4.14 -37.29
C VAL A 313 -13.17 4.31 -37.14
N CYS A 314 -13.96 3.44 -37.77
CA CYS A 314 -15.42 3.41 -37.65
C CYS A 314 -16.07 4.80 -37.85
N CYS A 315 -15.65 5.51 -38.90
CA CYS A 315 -16.03 6.89 -39.25
C CYS A 315 -15.75 7.99 -38.22
N ASN A 316 -15.05 7.65 -37.13
CA ASN A 316 -14.60 8.58 -36.10
C ASN A 316 -13.09 8.87 -36.28
N LYS A 317 -12.61 9.96 -35.68
CA LYS A 317 -11.19 10.34 -35.64
C LYS A 317 -10.75 10.50 -34.19
N PHE A 318 -9.71 9.77 -33.80
CA PHE A 318 -9.18 9.77 -32.44
C PHE A 318 -7.78 10.38 -32.42
N THR A 319 -7.49 11.15 -31.37
CA THR A 319 -6.20 11.82 -31.14
C THR A 319 -5.71 11.47 -29.75
N PHE A 320 -4.53 10.85 -29.67
CA PHE A 320 -3.82 10.58 -28.42
C PHE A 320 -2.55 11.41 -28.38
N GLY A 321 -2.36 12.17 -27.30
CA GLY A 321 -1.16 12.98 -27.09
C GLY A 321 0.08 12.13 -26.84
N ALA A 322 1.26 12.68 -27.14
CA ALA A 322 2.52 12.07 -26.74
C ALA A 322 2.65 12.03 -25.21
N GLY A 323 3.40 11.08 -24.67
CA GLY A 323 3.78 11.11 -23.25
C GLY A 323 4.35 9.82 -22.71
N ALA A 324 4.88 9.92 -21.50
CA ALA A 324 5.29 8.79 -20.67
C ALA A 324 4.13 8.28 -19.82
N ARG A 325 4.10 6.96 -19.58
CA ARG A 325 3.17 6.25 -18.70
C ARG A 325 3.97 5.24 -17.88
N LYS A 326 4.35 5.65 -16.66
CA LYS A 326 4.87 4.75 -15.63
C LYS A 326 3.78 3.75 -15.23
N LEU A 327 4.14 2.48 -15.08
CA LEU A 327 3.23 1.44 -14.64
C LEU A 327 3.00 1.51 -13.13
N ASP A 328 1.82 1.06 -12.71
CA ASP A 328 1.30 1.18 -11.35
C ASP A 328 0.70 -0.17 -10.94
N PRO A 329 1.47 -1.02 -10.23
CA PRO A 329 1.01 -2.35 -9.85
C PRO A 329 0.15 -2.34 -8.57
N ILE A 330 0.19 -1.28 -7.78
CA ILE A 330 -0.52 -1.20 -6.49
C ILE A 330 -1.90 -0.56 -6.68
N GLY A 331 -2.00 0.43 -7.56
CA GLY A 331 -3.23 1.11 -7.95
C GLY A 331 -4.10 0.32 -8.95
N ASN A 332 -5.38 0.65 -8.99
CA ASN A 332 -6.38 -0.04 -9.83
C ASN A 332 -6.49 0.50 -11.26
N ARG A 333 -5.47 1.20 -11.78
CA ARG A 333 -5.52 1.91 -13.07
C ARG A 333 -5.74 0.97 -14.26
N ILE A 334 -6.69 1.34 -15.12
CA ILE A 334 -6.79 0.83 -16.49
C ILE A 334 -6.03 1.79 -17.42
N TYR A 335 -5.28 1.24 -18.37
CA TYR A 335 -4.52 1.98 -19.38
C TYR A 335 -5.24 1.87 -20.73
N HIS A 336 -5.40 2.99 -21.43
CA HIS A 336 -5.83 2.98 -22.82
C HIS A 336 -4.79 2.23 -23.67
N THR A 337 -5.21 1.38 -24.60
CA THR A 337 -4.26 0.54 -25.33
C THR A 337 -3.35 1.35 -26.26
N ALA A 338 -3.78 2.54 -26.69
CA ALA A 338 -2.96 3.51 -27.41
C ALA A 338 -1.81 4.11 -26.57
N ASP A 339 -2.01 4.27 -25.26
CA ASP A 339 -1.02 4.85 -24.32
C ASP A 339 0.17 3.90 -24.07
N VAL A 340 -0.07 2.59 -24.24
CA VAL A 340 0.86 1.48 -23.92
C VAL A 340 1.01 0.50 -25.09
N ARG A 341 0.86 1.02 -26.32
CA ARG A 341 0.86 0.27 -27.58
C ARG A 341 2.22 -0.38 -27.92
N SER A 342 2.25 -1.28 -28.91
CA SER A 342 3.49 -1.98 -29.34
C SER A 342 4.60 -1.03 -29.80
N GLU A 343 4.22 0.16 -30.25
CA GLU A 343 5.10 1.23 -30.71
C GLU A 343 5.64 2.08 -29.54
N ALA A 344 5.36 1.71 -28.28
CA ALA A 344 5.89 2.39 -27.10
C ALA A 344 7.36 2.02 -26.86
N ILE A 345 8.18 3.05 -26.61
CA ILE A 345 9.54 2.86 -26.10
C ILE A 345 9.41 2.46 -24.63
N VAL A 346 9.72 1.19 -24.33
CA VAL A 346 9.68 0.64 -22.98
C VAL A 346 11.02 0.89 -22.30
N THR A 347 11.02 1.69 -21.23
CA THR A 347 12.20 1.89 -20.37
C THR A 347 12.01 1.24 -19.01
N TYR A 348 13.09 0.68 -18.46
CA TYR A 348 13.09 -0.09 -17.22
C TYR A 348 14.04 0.53 -16.19
N SER A 349 13.71 0.43 -14.91
CA SER A 349 14.69 0.62 -13.82
C SER A 349 14.35 -0.27 -12.63
N ILE A 350 15.33 -0.58 -11.77
CA ILE A 350 15.14 -1.48 -10.62
C ILE A 350 15.76 -0.93 -9.33
N LYS A 351 15.10 -1.21 -8.21
CA LYS A 351 15.57 -0.88 -6.84
C LYS A 351 15.36 -2.08 -5.92
N LYS A 352 16.36 -2.45 -5.13
CA LYS A 352 16.24 -3.48 -4.07
C LYS A 352 15.53 -2.91 -2.84
N ALA A 353 14.78 -3.75 -2.15
CA ALA A 353 14.30 -3.46 -0.80
C ALA A 353 15.49 -3.31 0.17
N GLY A 354 15.32 -2.47 1.20
CA GLY A 354 16.35 -2.16 2.19
C GLY A 354 17.04 -0.82 1.92
N PHE A 355 18.35 -0.77 2.11
CA PHE A 355 19.13 0.47 2.04
C PHE A 355 19.44 0.90 0.59
N LEU A 356 19.43 2.21 0.36
CA LEU A 356 19.81 2.86 -0.90
C LEU A 356 21.24 3.44 -0.82
N PRO A 357 21.99 3.50 -1.93
CA PRO A 357 21.64 3.00 -3.27
C PRO A 357 21.68 1.47 -3.36
N SER A 358 20.81 0.89 -4.18
CA SER A 358 20.77 -0.56 -4.40
C SER A 358 21.97 -1.03 -5.22
N ASN A 359 22.69 -2.04 -4.73
CA ASN A 359 23.78 -2.70 -5.45
C ASN A 359 23.30 -4.00 -6.13
N PHE A 360 23.53 -4.13 -7.44
CA PHE A 360 23.19 -5.29 -8.26
C PHE A 360 24.41 -6.02 -8.85
N THR A 361 25.65 -5.60 -8.52
CA THR A 361 26.89 -6.16 -9.07
C THR A 361 26.97 -7.68 -8.89
N GLY A 362 27.25 -8.40 -9.97
CA GLY A 362 27.33 -9.86 -10.03
C GLY A 362 25.99 -10.57 -10.23
N GLU A 363 24.86 -9.87 -10.23
CA GLU A 363 23.55 -10.47 -10.49
C GLU A 363 23.13 -10.38 -11.97
N MET A 364 22.45 -11.42 -12.44
CA MET A 364 21.87 -11.48 -13.79
C MET A 364 20.35 -11.63 -13.71
N HIS A 365 19.65 -10.90 -14.58
CA HIS A 365 18.21 -10.81 -14.58
C HIS A 365 17.63 -10.95 -15.99
N SER A 366 16.39 -11.40 -16.07
CA SER A 366 15.56 -11.44 -17.27
C SER A 366 14.16 -10.91 -16.98
N ILE A 367 13.56 -10.19 -17.91
CA ILE A 367 12.18 -9.74 -17.86
C ILE A 367 11.35 -10.57 -18.85
N VAL A 368 10.35 -11.26 -18.31
CA VAL A 368 9.28 -11.91 -19.07
C VAL A 368 8.05 -11.00 -19.03
N THR A 369 7.48 -10.69 -20.19
CA THR A 369 6.23 -9.91 -20.29
C THR A 369 5.14 -10.80 -20.86
N MET A 370 3.96 -10.93 -20.23
CA MET A 370 2.94 -11.90 -20.64
C MET A 370 1.50 -11.55 -20.26
N ASP A 371 0.53 -12.07 -21.03
CA ASP A 371 -0.92 -11.96 -20.86
C ASP A 371 -1.52 -13.35 -20.52
N PRO A 372 -2.00 -13.58 -19.28
CA PRO A 372 -2.63 -14.83 -18.87
C PRO A 372 -4.15 -14.84 -19.04
N ASP A 373 -4.76 -13.71 -19.44
CA ASP A 373 -6.22 -13.53 -19.48
C ASP A 373 -6.80 -13.71 -20.89
N VAL A 374 -5.97 -14.12 -21.86
CA VAL A 374 -6.36 -14.39 -23.25
C VAL A 374 -7.51 -15.42 -23.32
N PRO A 375 -8.68 -15.07 -23.89
CA PRO A 375 -9.86 -15.95 -23.89
C PRO A 375 -9.79 -17.10 -24.93
N SER A 376 -8.61 -17.40 -25.48
CA SER A 376 -8.39 -18.42 -26.51
C SER A 376 -7.32 -19.43 -26.06
N PRO A 377 -7.72 -20.67 -25.68
CA PRO A 377 -6.81 -21.66 -25.09
C PRO A 377 -5.80 -22.26 -26.08
N THR A 378 -5.86 -21.89 -27.37
CA THR A 378 -4.82 -22.21 -28.36
C THR A 378 -3.74 -21.12 -28.46
N VAL A 379 -3.92 -20.00 -27.78
CA VAL A 379 -3.02 -18.83 -27.78
C VAL A 379 -2.41 -18.61 -26.39
N GLY A 380 -3.19 -18.78 -25.32
CA GLY A 380 -2.73 -18.68 -23.93
C GLY A 380 -3.75 -19.23 -22.91
N THR A 381 -3.27 -19.59 -21.73
CA THR A 381 -4.08 -19.88 -20.53
C THR A 381 -3.46 -19.18 -19.30
N GLN A 382 -4.03 -19.35 -18.10
CA GLN A 382 -3.40 -18.79 -16.89
C GLN A 382 -2.11 -19.53 -16.49
N GLU A 383 -1.97 -20.79 -16.87
CA GLU A 383 -0.81 -21.65 -16.61
C GLU A 383 0.27 -21.46 -17.69
N ARG A 384 -0.15 -21.24 -18.94
CA ARG A 384 0.71 -21.05 -20.11
C ARG A 384 0.29 -19.76 -20.84
N PRO A 385 0.65 -18.58 -20.32
CA PRO A 385 0.19 -17.29 -20.87
C PRO A 385 0.70 -17.02 -22.28
N LEU A 386 0.10 -16.03 -22.94
CA LEU A 386 0.62 -15.49 -24.20
C LEU A 386 1.83 -14.60 -23.89
N LEU A 387 3.01 -14.94 -24.44
CA LEU A 387 4.18 -14.08 -24.31
C LEU A 387 3.95 -12.76 -25.06
N HIS A 388 4.31 -11.64 -24.43
CA HIS A 388 4.19 -10.27 -24.93
C HIS A 388 5.53 -9.55 -25.05
N GLY A 389 6.62 -10.09 -24.52
CA GLY A 389 7.97 -9.55 -24.64
C GLY A 389 8.96 -10.35 -23.80
N LEU A 390 10.23 -10.41 -24.22
CA LEU A 390 11.26 -11.19 -23.53
C LEU A 390 12.63 -10.51 -23.69
N PHE A 391 13.21 -10.11 -22.57
CA PHE A 391 14.48 -9.40 -22.48
C PHE A 391 15.38 -10.09 -21.44
N ILE A 392 16.46 -10.73 -21.90
CA ILE A 392 17.25 -11.65 -21.07
C ILE A 392 18.64 -11.10 -20.74
N ASN A 393 19.37 -11.77 -19.84
CA ASN A 393 20.81 -11.55 -19.62
C ASN A 393 21.21 -10.13 -19.18
N ILE A 394 20.31 -9.38 -18.54
CA ILE A 394 20.56 -8.05 -17.97
C ILE A 394 21.51 -8.21 -16.77
N ARG A 395 22.69 -7.58 -16.81
CA ARG A 395 23.75 -7.73 -15.80
C ARG A 395 23.87 -6.49 -14.94
N ASP A 396 24.20 -6.66 -13.66
CA ASP A 396 24.59 -5.57 -12.76
C ASP A 396 23.51 -4.47 -12.60
N GLY A 397 22.26 -4.79 -12.94
CA GLY A 397 21.14 -3.84 -13.02
C GLY A 397 21.17 -2.89 -14.23
N ASN A 398 22.15 -3.01 -15.12
CA ASN A 398 22.27 -2.20 -16.32
C ASN A 398 21.53 -2.83 -17.51
N PHE A 399 20.38 -2.24 -17.86
CA PHE A 399 19.57 -2.67 -19.00
C PHE A 399 20.28 -2.54 -20.36
N SER A 400 21.38 -1.79 -20.49
CA SER A 400 22.15 -1.73 -21.75
C SER A 400 22.96 -3.00 -22.05
N THR A 401 23.03 -3.97 -21.13
CA THR A 401 23.75 -5.25 -21.36
C THR A 401 22.82 -6.41 -21.74
N GLY A 402 21.50 -6.19 -21.70
CA GLY A 402 20.51 -7.24 -21.94
C GLY A 402 20.38 -7.60 -23.43
N GLU A 403 19.86 -8.78 -23.70
CA GLU A 403 19.60 -9.31 -25.03
C GLU A 403 18.09 -9.38 -25.29
N LEU A 404 17.60 -8.60 -26.25
CA LEU A 404 16.17 -8.48 -26.55
C LEU A 404 15.74 -9.58 -27.54
N VAL A 405 15.08 -10.61 -27.01
CA VAL A 405 14.65 -11.79 -27.78
C VAL A 405 13.30 -11.57 -28.45
N LEU A 406 12.38 -10.90 -27.75
CA LEU A 406 11.07 -10.55 -28.28
C LEU A 406 10.70 -9.11 -27.90
N ASN A 407 10.49 -8.29 -28.94
CA ASN A 407 9.99 -6.93 -28.81
C ASN A 407 8.64 -6.88 -28.09
N TYR A 408 8.42 -5.81 -27.32
CA TYR A 408 7.16 -5.59 -26.62
C TYR A 408 5.97 -5.51 -27.60
N SER A 409 4.96 -6.34 -27.35
CA SER A 409 3.65 -6.25 -27.96
C SER A 409 2.70 -5.51 -27.02
N GLY A 410 2.16 -4.39 -27.45
CA GLY A 410 1.12 -3.68 -26.72
C GLY A 410 -0.18 -4.48 -26.62
N PRO A 411 -1.02 -4.20 -25.61
CA PRO A 411 -2.26 -4.92 -25.39
C PRO A 411 -3.18 -4.83 -26.61
N ALA A 412 -3.91 -5.90 -26.86
CA ALA A 412 -4.98 -5.98 -27.86
C ALA A 412 -6.07 -6.97 -27.41
N PRO A 413 -6.63 -6.80 -26.19
CA PRO A 413 -7.63 -7.72 -25.66
C PRO A 413 -8.85 -7.79 -26.59
N PRO A 414 -9.29 -9.00 -27.00
CA PRO A 414 -10.40 -9.18 -27.93
C PRO A 414 -11.78 -9.07 -27.24
N ASP A 415 -11.84 -9.02 -25.91
CA ASP A 415 -13.07 -8.87 -25.13
C ASP A 415 -13.04 -7.66 -24.17
N ASN A 416 -14.19 -7.35 -23.57
CA ASN A 416 -14.39 -6.14 -22.75
C ASN A 416 -13.82 -6.23 -21.31
N LYS A 417 -13.25 -7.37 -20.89
CA LYS A 417 -12.69 -7.55 -19.54
C LYS A 417 -11.30 -6.88 -19.43
N PRO A 418 -10.89 -6.45 -18.23
CA PRO A 418 -9.51 -6.03 -18.00
C PRO A 418 -8.54 -7.22 -17.99
N HIS A 419 -7.73 -7.35 -19.02
CA HIS A 419 -6.57 -8.26 -19.04
C HIS A 419 -5.42 -7.65 -18.21
N TYR A 420 -4.64 -8.50 -17.55
CA TYR A 420 -3.38 -8.13 -16.89
C TYR A 420 -2.19 -8.44 -17.81
N TYR A 421 -1.30 -7.47 -17.98
CA TYR A 421 -0.04 -7.65 -18.70
C TYR A 421 1.09 -7.54 -17.68
N TYR A 422 1.56 -8.71 -17.22
CA TYR A 422 2.60 -8.81 -16.19
C TYR A 422 3.98 -8.65 -16.82
N PHE A 423 4.84 -7.87 -16.16
CA PHE A 423 6.28 -7.76 -16.39
C PHE A 423 6.97 -8.36 -15.17
N MET A 424 7.63 -9.50 -15.34
CA MET A 424 8.17 -10.30 -14.24
C MET A 424 9.70 -10.37 -14.36
N LEU A 425 10.37 -9.85 -13.33
CA LEU A 425 11.83 -9.80 -13.21
C LEU A 425 12.32 -11.04 -12.47
N TYR A 426 12.95 -11.94 -13.21
CA TYR A 426 13.56 -13.15 -12.68
C TYR A 426 15.08 -12.98 -12.58
N ARG A 427 15.66 -13.31 -11.43
CA ARG A 427 17.11 -13.42 -11.21
C ARG A 427 17.57 -14.84 -11.54
N HIS A 428 18.73 -14.97 -12.17
CA HIS A 428 19.38 -16.23 -12.51
C HIS A 428 20.91 -16.08 -12.44
N VAL A 429 21.66 -17.19 -12.54
CA VAL A 429 23.14 -17.20 -12.46
C VAL A 429 23.84 -17.72 -13.72
N VAL A 430 23.12 -18.47 -14.56
CA VAL A 430 23.62 -18.94 -15.88
C VAL A 430 23.03 -18.04 -16.97
N PRO A 431 23.80 -17.60 -17.98
CA PRO A 431 23.26 -16.91 -19.14
C PRO A 431 22.22 -17.77 -19.88
N LEU A 432 21.09 -17.18 -20.24
CA LEU A 432 20.08 -17.80 -21.09
C LEU A 432 20.52 -17.73 -22.56
N ASN A 433 20.23 -18.75 -23.36
CA ASN A 433 20.49 -18.73 -24.80
C ASN A 433 19.25 -18.22 -25.56
N ALA A 434 19.35 -17.04 -26.20
CA ALA A 434 18.26 -16.47 -26.99
C ALA A 434 17.67 -17.43 -28.04
N THR A 435 18.51 -18.24 -28.70
CA THR A 435 18.05 -19.19 -29.73
C THR A 435 17.26 -20.37 -29.17
N ALA A 436 17.38 -20.65 -27.86
CA ALA A 436 16.60 -21.66 -27.15
C ALA A 436 15.24 -21.12 -26.65
N MET A 437 15.09 -19.80 -26.47
CA MET A 437 13.89 -19.21 -25.84
C MET A 437 12.55 -19.49 -26.55
N PRO A 438 12.46 -19.55 -27.91
CA PRO A 438 11.19 -19.87 -28.58
C PRO A 438 10.65 -21.27 -28.26
N TRP A 439 11.50 -22.20 -27.80
CA TRP A 439 11.13 -23.58 -27.47
C TRP A 439 10.42 -23.75 -26.12
N TYR A 440 10.19 -22.65 -25.40
CA TYR A 440 9.28 -22.59 -24.24
C TYR A 440 7.83 -22.26 -24.65
N SER A 441 7.59 -21.85 -25.91
CA SER A 441 6.23 -21.71 -26.47
C SER A 441 5.79 -23.01 -27.16
N SER A 442 4.48 -23.23 -27.34
CA SER A 442 3.95 -24.42 -28.02
C SER A 442 4.28 -24.46 -29.52
N ASP A 443 4.49 -23.30 -30.12
CA ASP A 443 4.93 -23.12 -31.51
C ASP A 443 6.19 -22.23 -31.51
N PRO A 444 7.39 -22.80 -31.73
CA PRO A 444 8.64 -22.04 -31.80
C PRO A 444 8.73 -21.09 -33.01
N SER A 445 7.91 -21.26 -34.05
CA SER A 445 7.90 -20.37 -35.23
C SER A 445 7.17 -19.06 -34.96
N ASN A 446 6.11 -19.11 -34.14
CA ASN A 446 5.46 -17.94 -33.55
C ASN A 446 6.25 -17.41 -32.34
N GLY A 447 6.83 -18.31 -31.55
CA GLY A 447 7.64 -18.02 -30.37
C GLY A 447 6.88 -17.55 -29.15
N ARG A 448 5.54 -17.34 -29.22
CA ARG A 448 4.77 -16.68 -28.14
C ARG A 448 3.62 -17.46 -27.53
N TYR A 449 2.99 -18.36 -28.29
CA TYR A 449 1.73 -18.99 -27.87
C TYR A 449 1.98 -20.05 -26.80
N LEU A 450 1.11 -20.09 -25.80
CA LEU A 450 1.16 -21.03 -24.68
C LEU A 450 2.56 -21.12 -24.05
N PHE A 451 3.11 -19.97 -23.63
CA PHE A 451 4.46 -19.87 -23.10
C PHE A 451 4.58 -20.55 -21.73
N ASP A 452 5.46 -21.55 -21.63
CA ASP A 452 5.69 -22.34 -20.43
C ASP A 452 6.73 -21.68 -19.51
N ILE A 453 6.27 -20.61 -18.83
CA ILE A 453 7.07 -19.88 -17.85
C ILE A 453 7.54 -20.79 -16.69
N ASN A 454 6.70 -21.73 -16.25
CA ASN A 454 7.06 -22.65 -15.17
C ASN A 454 8.22 -23.56 -15.58
N ARG A 455 8.23 -24.05 -16.82
CA ARG A 455 9.36 -24.80 -17.36
C ARG A 455 10.61 -23.93 -17.54
N LEU A 456 10.51 -22.70 -18.08
CA LEU A 456 11.67 -21.79 -18.18
C LEU A 456 12.32 -21.55 -16.81
N VAL A 457 11.50 -21.30 -15.79
CA VAL A 457 11.94 -21.06 -14.41
C VAL A 457 12.63 -22.30 -13.83
N SER A 458 12.09 -23.50 -14.10
CA SER A 458 12.68 -24.78 -13.68
C SER A 458 14.00 -25.08 -14.40
N ASP A 459 14.00 -25.11 -15.73
CA ASP A 459 15.15 -25.49 -16.59
C ASP A 459 16.38 -24.58 -16.37
N HIS A 460 16.20 -23.37 -15.81
CA HIS A 460 17.27 -22.41 -15.54
C HIS A 460 17.40 -21.98 -14.06
N ASN A 461 16.70 -22.63 -13.13
CA ASN A 461 16.70 -22.34 -11.69
C ASN A 461 16.51 -20.84 -11.37
N MET A 462 15.48 -20.24 -11.97
CA MET A 462 15.22 -18.80 -11.88
C MET A 462 14.46 -18.43 -10.60
N THR A 463 14.78 -17.30 -9.98
CA THR A 463 14.04 -16.76 -8.83
C THR A 463 13.25 -15.52 -9.25
N LEU A 464 11.92 -15.51 -9.06
CA LEU A 464 11.13 -14.29 -9.21
C LEU A 464 11.52 -13.30 -8.11
N VAL A 465 12.08 -12.14 -8.47
CA VAL A 465 12.55 -11.13 -7.51
C VAL A 465 11.78 -9.81 -7.59
N GLY A 466 11.18 -9.49 -8.73
CA GLY A 466 10.36 -8.29 -8.91
C GLY A 466 9.23 -8.49 -9.92
N ALA A 467 8.17 -7.70 -9.79
CA ALA A 467 7.07 -7.71 -10.75
C ALA A 467 6.38 -6.34 -10.80
N THR A 468 5.88 -5.97 -11.98
CA THR A 468 4.91 -4.89 -12.17
C THR A 468 3.94 -5.29 -13.28
N TRP A 469 2.84 -4.57 -13.44
CA TRP A 469 1.85 -4.87 -14.48
C TRP A 469 1.09 -3.63 -14.91
N LEU A 470 0.46 -3.73 -16.08
CA LEU A 470 -0.62 -2.83 -16.49
C LEU A 470 -1.90 -3.64 -16.70
N ARG A 471 -3.04 -2.98 -16.56
CA ARG A 471 -4.36 -3.55 -16.88
C ARG A 471 -4.97 -2.79 -18.06
N ALA A 472 -5.52 -3.51 -19.02
CA ALA A 472 -6.11 -2.91 -20.22
C ALA A 472 -7.38 -3.65 -20.65
N THR A 473 -8.34 -2.91 -21.19
CA THR A 473 -9.59 -3.41 -21.78
C THR A 473 -9.57 -3.15 -23.29
N THR A 474 -10.48 -3.76 -24.05
CA THR A 474 -10.62 -3.40 -25.47
C THR A 474 -11.14 -1.95 -25.61
N ASP A 475 -10.64 -1.23 -26.61
CA ASP A 475 -10.97 0.18 -26.86
C ASP A 475 -10.92 0.53 -28.37
N ASP A 476 -10.98 1.81 -28.68
CA ASP A 476 -10.99 2.32 -30.06
C ASP A 476 -9.67 2.04 -30.80
N TYR A 477 -8.54 1.97 -30.09
CA TYR A 477 -7.24 1.65 -30.69
C TYR A 477 -7.08 0.16 -30.97
N VAL A 478 -7.61 -0.72 -30.10
CA VAL A 478 -7.73 -2.15 -30.43
C VAL A 478 -8.60 -2.32 -31.67
N THR A 479 -9.73 -1.62 -31.73
CA THR A 479 -10.65 -1.67 -32.87
C THR A 479 -9.95 -1.21 -34.16
N TYR A 480 -9.21 -0.10 -34.12
CA TYR A 480 -8.38 0.39 -35.23
C TYR A 480 -7.35 -0.65 -35.71
N ARG A 481 -6.61 -1.27 -34.77
CA ARG A 481 -5.64 -2.31 -35.08
C ARG A 481 -6.26 -3.58 -35.68
N LEU A 482 -7.49 -3.93 -35.30
CA LEU A 482 -8.21 -5.07 -35.87
C LEU A 482 -8.71 -4.74 -37.28
N VAL A 483 -9.34 -3.59 -37.50
CA VAL A 483 -9.80 -3.14 -38.83
C VAL A 483 -8.62 -3.06 -39.83
N ALA A 484 -7.46 -2.58 -39.40
CA ALA A 484 -6.26 -2.51 -40.23
C ALA A 484 -5.64 -3.88 -40.58
N ARG A 485 -5.96 -4.93 -39.82
CA ARG A 485 -5.52 -6.32 -40.07
C ARG A 485 -6.55 -7.14 -40.85
N GLU A 486 -7.84 -6.87 -40.62
CA GLU A 486 -8.97 -7.62 -41.17
C GLU A 486 -10.00 -6.67 -41.83
N PRO A 487 -9.69 -6.01 -42.96
CA PRO A 487 -10.59 -5.00 -43.56
C PRO A 487 -11.96 -5.53 -44.00
N GLY A 488 -12.11 -6.85 -44.15
CA GLY A 488 -13.39 -7.51 -44.39
C GLY A 488 -14.32 -7.51 -43.16
N ASN A 489 -13.75 -7.51 -41.95
CA ASN A 489 -14.48 -7.54 -40.68
C ASN A 489 -14.82 -6.13 -40.14
N GLU A 490 -14.49 -5.07 -40.89
CA GLU A 490 -14.76 -3.68 -40.47
C GLU A 490 -16.23 -3.47 -40.07
N ALA A 491 -17.19 -4.01 -40.83
CA ALA A 491 -18.61 -3.78 -40.56
C ALA A 491 -19.11 -4.40 -39.24
N SER A 492 -18.54 -5.53 -38.79
CA SER A 492 -18.88 -6.14 -37.51
C SER A 492 -18.12 -5.49 -36.36
N LEU A 493 -16.82 -5.20 -36.54
CA LEU A 493 -15.99 -4.47 -35.57
C LEU A 493 -16.53 -3.06 -35.29
N CYS A 494 -17.08 -2.40 -36.31
CA CYS A 494 -17.64 -1.06 -36.22
C CYS A 494 -19.14 -0.99 -35.86
N ALA A 495 -19.83 -2.12 -35.71
CA ALA A 495 -21.27 -2.14 -35.38
C ALA A 495 -21.61 -1.46 -34.04
N LYS A 496 -20.64 -1.32 -33.14
CA LYS A 496 -20.78 -0.62 -31.84
C LYS A 496 -20.72 0.92 -31.93
N TYR A 497 -20.40 1.52 -33.08
CA TYR A 497 -20.19 2.97 -33.21
C TYR A 497 -21.41 3.69 -33.82
N PRO A 498 -22.02 4.64 -33.11
CA PRO A 498 -23.06 5.50 -33.68
C PRO A 498 -22.57 6.24 -34.93
N GLY A 499 -23.37 6.20 -36.00
CA GLY A 499 -23.06 6.89 -37.26
C GLY A 499 -22.10 6.15 -38.20
N TYR A 500 -21.61 4.96 -37.85
CA TYR A 500 -20.82 4.14 -38.78
C TYR A 500 -21.61 3.77 -40.04
N SER A 501 -20.96 3.86 -41.20
CA SER A 501 -21.44 3.39 -42.50
C SER A 501 -20.25 3.22 -43.45
N LYS A 502 -20.42 2.46 -44.54
CA LYS A 502 -19.35 2.17 -45.51
C LYS A 502 -19.86 2.46 -46.94
N PRO A 503 -19.32 3.47 -47.66
CA PRO A 503 -18.29 4.42 -47.21
C PRO A 503 -18.79 5.31 -46.07
N CYS A 504 -17.86 5.85 -45.28
CA CYS A 504 -18.19 6.77 -44.19
C CYS A 504 -18.88 8.05 -44.68
N PRO A 505 -19.73 8.69 -43.87
CA PRO A 505 -20.41 9.91 -44.27
C PRO A 505 -19.38 11.01 -44.56
N THR A 506 -19.41 11.56 -45.77
CA THR A 506 -18.77 12.85 -46.02
C THR A 506 -19.47 13.92 -45.19
N SER A 507 -18.71 14.84 -44.60
CA SER A 507 -19.23 15.90 -43.73
C SER A 507 -19.98 16.97 -44.55
N GLY A 508 -21.18 16.62 -45.01
CA GLY A 508 -21.98 17.42 -45.94
C GLY A 508 -23.50 17.34 -45.73
N SER A 509 -23.98 16.66 -44.67
CA SER A 509 -25.40 16.71 -44.27
C SER A 509 -25.56 16.88 -42.76
N THR A 510 -25.81 18.12 -42.32
CA THR A 510 -26.17 18.44 -40.94
C THR A 510 -27.58 17.95 -40.63
N LYS A 511 -27.72 16.69 -40.19
CA LYS A 511 -28.86 16.31 -39.35
C LYS A 511 -28.58 16.80 -37.93
N ALA A 512 -29.18 17.93 -37.56
CA ALA A 512 -29.08 18.47 -36.22
C ALA A 512 -29.72 17.50 -35.22
N PHE A 513 -28.91 16.84 -34.39
CA PHE A 513 -29.41 16.13 -33.22
C PHE A 513 -29.77 17.15 -32.15
N VAL A 514 -31.08 17.38 -31.97
CA VAL A 514 -31.60 18.12 -30.83
C VAL A 514 -31.41 17.26 -29.58
N ILE A 515 -30.36 17.56 -28.82
CA ILE A 515 -30.21 17.03 -27.46
C ILE A 515 -31.21 17.79 -26.59
N ASN A 516 -32.27 17.10 -26.17
CA ASN A 516 -33.23 17.62 -25.18
C ASN A 516 -32.55 17.69 -23.80
N ASN A 517 -31.76 18.73 -23.57
CA ASN A 517 -31.22 19.04 -22.26
C ASN A 517 -32.36 19.41 -21.30
N VAL A 518 -32.55 18.63 -20.25
CA VAL A 518 -33.42 18.97 -19.13
C VAL A 518 -32.86 20.26 -18.47
N PRO A 519 -33.66 21.32 -18.31
CA PRO A 519 -33.16 22.59 -17.79
C PRO A 519 -32.93 22.49 -16.28
N MET A 520 -31.67 22.46 -15.87
CA MET A 520 -31.28 22.66 -14.47
C MET A 520 -31.46 24.14 -14.13
N LEU A 521 -32.40 24.47 -13.23
CA LEU A 521 -32.64 25.86 -12.82
C LEU A 521 -31.42 26.41 -12.08
N VAL A 522 -30.84 27.48 -12.63
CA VAL A 522 -29.94 28.39 -11.90
C VAL A 522 -30.65 29.74 -11.79
N VAL A 523 -31.20 30.05 -10.61
CA VAL A 523 -31.90 31.32 -10.37
C VAL A 523 -30.87 32.41 -10.07
N GLY A 524 -30.37 33.06 -11.12
CA GLY A 524 -29.51 34.23 -11.04
C GLY A 524 -30.32 35.51 -10.85
N LEU A 525 -30.62 35.89 -9.60
CA LEU A 525 -31.23 37.19 -9.27
C LEU A 525 -30.23 38.11 -8.56
N CYS A 526 -29.58 38.99 -9.32
CA CYS A 526 -29.19 40.30 -8.82
C CYS A 526 -29.00 41.28 -9.99
N ASN A 527 -29.80 42.34 -10.03
CA ASN A 527 -29.67 43.39 -11.04
C ASN A 527 -30.12 44.72 -10.41
N ILE A 528 -29.24 45.33 -9.61
CA ILE A 528 -29.45 46.68 -9.07
C ILE A 528 -28.32 47.59 -9.54
N MET A 529 -28.69 48.38 -10.54
CA MET A 529 -28.02 49.58 -11.04
C MET A 529 -27.64 50.55 -9.91
N PHE A 530 -26.44 51.13 -9.98
CA PHE A 530 -26.20 52.49 -9.50
C PHE A 530 -25.21 53.22 -10.40
N MET A 531 -25.51 54.49 -10.70
CA MET A 531 -24.68 55.35 -11.56
C MET A 531 -23.60 56.07 -10.75
N ALA A 532 -22.51 56.44 -11.42
CA ALA A 532 -21.48 57.31 -10.85
C ALA A 532 -21.96 58.77 -10.73
N PHE A 533 -21.38 59.50 -9.78
CA PHE A 533 -21.41 60.97 -9.74
C PHE A 533 -19.99 61.50 -9.50
N PHE A 534 -19.60 62.52 -10.26
CA PHE A 534 -18.45 63.38 -9.96
C PHE A 534 -18.93 64.55 -9.09
N ALA A 535 -18.10 65.04 -8.15
CA ALA A 535 -17.62 66.43 -8.11
C ALA A 535 -16.96 66.84 -6.76
N LEU A 536 -15.71 67.32 -6.86
CA LEU A 536 -15.13 68.53 -6.22
C LEU A 536 -15.30 68.84 -4.71
N HIS A 537 -14.15 69.23 -4.12
CA HIS A 537 -13.87 69.71 -2.76
C HIS A 537 -13.77 68.62 -1.68
#